data_AF-A0A957R7T8-F1
#
_entry.id   AF-A0A957R7T8-F1
#
_cell.length_a   1.000
_cell.length_b   1.000
_cell.length_c   1.000
_cell.angle_alpha   90.00
_cell.angle_beta   90.00
_cell.angle_gamma   90.00
#
_symmetry.space_group_name_H-M   'P 1'
#
loop_
_entity.id
_entity.type
_entity.pdbx_description
1 polymer ?
#
loop_
_entity_poly.entity_id
_entity_poly.type
_entity_poly.pdbx_seq_one_letter_code
_entity_poly.pdbx_strand_id
1 'polypeptide(L)'
;MNTKTIVTIIFQCVSLLAAVFLPAGTVYWPAGWLFVACLFGFTIAVLYLTLTTKSGLLEERTQLRHEDQKAWDRIYPLLFGVVSLAWLIIAPLDAVRFGWSAVPLWLQAAGLVGLVISLYIIYLTFRENAFLSHVVRI
;
A
#
# COMPACT_ATOMS: atom_id res chain seq x y z
N MET A 1 2.80 21.90 3.74
CA MET A 1 2.64 20.73 2.85
C MET A 1 2.57 21.25 1.41
N ASN A 2 3.35 20.71 0.48
CA ASN A 2 3.43 21.21 -0.90
C ASN A 2 2.19 20.77 -1.71
N THR A 3 1.68 21.62 -2.60
CA THR A 3 0.55 21.33 -3.51
C THR A 3 0.75 20.02 -4.27
N LYS A 4 1.98 19.71 -4.67
CA LYS A 4 2.35 18.45 -5.36
C LYS A 4 2.06 17.21 -4.51
N THR A 5 2.31 17.27 -3.20
CA THR A 5 2.06 16.16 -2.27
C THR A 5 0.57 15.90 -2.11
N ILE A 6 -0.24 16.97 -2.02
CA ILE A 6 -1.70 16.86 -1.91
C ILE A 6 -2.28 16.21 -3.17
N VAL A 7 -1.88 16.67 -4.36
CA VAL A 7 -2.31 16.09 -5.63
C VAL A 7 -1.94 14.61 -5.73
N THR A 8 -0.73 14.25 -5.30
CA THR A 8 -0.26 12.85 -5.32
C THR A 8 -1.11 11.96 -4.41
N ILE A 9 -1.43 12.43 -3.20
CA ILE A 9 -2.29 11.69 -2.25
C ILE A 9 -3.68 11.52 -2.85
N ILE A 10 -4.30 12.60 -3.35
CA ILE A 10 -5.63 12.53 -3.97
C ILE A 10 -5.64 11.54 -5.12
N PHE A 11 -4.63 11.60 -6.00
CA PHE A 11 -4.50 10.69 -7.12
C PHE A 11 -4.38 9.22 -6.67
N GLN A 12 -3.55 8.93 -5.65
CA GLN A 12 -3.44 7.60 -5.06
C GLN A 12 -4.76 7.12 -4.47
N CYS A 13 -5.50 8.00 -3.78
CA CYS A 13 -6.78 7.68 -3.20
C CYS A 13 -7.82 7.29 -4.26
N VAL A 14 -7.96 8.12 -5.28
CA VAL A 14 -8.91 7.88 -6.37
C VAL A 14 -8.53 6.61 -7.14
N SER A 15 -7.24 6.40 -7.40
CA SER A 15 -6.76 5.21 -8.09
C SER A 15 -7.05 3.93 -7.33
N LEU A 16 -6.85 3.91 -6.01
CA LEU A 16 -7.14 2.75 -5.17
C LEU A 16 -8.64 2.44 -5.14
N LEU A 17 -9.48 3.47 -4.93
CA LEU A 17 -10.94 3.32 -4.96
C LEU A 17 -11.40 2.77 -6.31
N ALA A 18 -10.87 3.31 -7.41
CA ALA A 18 -11.19 2.86 -8.75
C ALA A 18 -10.75 1.39 -8.96
N ALA A 19 -9.54 1.02 -8.55
CA ALA A 19 -9.02 -0.34 -8.71
C ALA A 19 -9.85 -1.40 -7.97
N VAL A 20 -10.46 -1.05 -6.83
CA VAL A 20 -11.26 -1.99 -6.03
C VAL A 20 -12.74 -1.98 -6.45
N PHE A 21 -13.33 -0.81 -6.63
CA PHE A 21 -14.79 -0.69 -6.83
C PHE A 21 -15.22 -0.76 -8.30
N LEU A 22 -14.36 -0.42 -9.27
CA LEU A 22 -14.70 -0.61 -10.69
C LEU A 22 -14.90 -2.09 -11.04
N PRO A 23 -14.00 -3.02 -10.64
CA PRO A 23 -14.22 -4.44 -10.91
C PRO A 23 -15.36 -5.01 -10.07
N ALA A 24 -15.56 -4.54 -8.83
CA ALA A 24 -16.71 -4.95 -8.02
C ALA A 24 -18.03 -4.60 -8.73
N GLY A 25 -18.12 -3.43 -9.37
CA GLY A 25 -19.34 -2.94 -10.01
C GLY A 25 -20.40 -2.44 -9.02
N THR A 26 -20.07 -2.37 -7.73
CA THR A 26 -20.93 -1.85 -6.66
C THR A 26 -20.08 -1.27 -5.54
N VAL A 27 -20.60 -0.27 -4.84
CA VAL A 27 -19.99 0.28 -3.62
C VAL A 27 -20.59 -0.33 -2.34
N TYR A 28 -21.63 -1.16 -2.45
CA TYR A 28 -22.30 -1.81 -1.32
C TYR A 28 -21.54 -3.06 -0.85
N TRP A 29 -20.22 -2.93 -0.64
CA TRP A 29 -19.34 -4.01 -0.21
C TRP A 29 -18.54 -3.60 1.03
N PRO A 30 -19.03 -3.90 2.26
CA PRO A 30 -18.40 -3.45 3.50
C PRO A 30 -16.95 -3.92 3.68
N ALA A 31 -16.63 -5.15 3.26
CA ALA A 31 -15.26 -5.67 3.36
C ALA A 31 -14.27 -4.89 2.48
N GLY A 32 -14.71 -4.46 1.28
CA GLY A 32 -13.91 -3.58 0.41
C GLY A 32 -13.64 -2.23 1.05
N TRP A 33 -14.62 -1.64 1.72
CA TRP A 33 -14.44 -0.40 2.47
C TRP A 33 -13.48 -0.56 3.66
N LEU A 34 -13.57 -1.64 4.42
CA LEU A 34 -12.63 -1.93 5.51
C LEU A 34 -11.20 -2.04 5.00
N PHE A 35 -11.00 -2.77 3.90
CA PHE A 35 -9.69 -2.90 3.25
C PHE A 35 -9.11 -1.54 2.84
N VAL A 36 -9.90 -0.73 2.12
CA VAL A 36 -9.50 0.60 1.67
C VAL A 36 -9.24 1.54 2.85
N ALA A 37 -10.07 1.49 3.90
CA ALA A 37 -9.89 2.31 5.10
C ALA A 37 -8.59 1.98 5.85
N CYS A 38 -8.24 0.69 5.94
CA CYS A 38 -6.95 0.27 6.52
C CYS A 38 -5.77 0.84 5.74
N LEU A 39 -5.80 0.76 4.40
CA LEU A 39 -4.74 1.30 3.55
C LEU A 39 -4.64 2.83 3.66
N PHE A 40 -5.76 3.54 3.66
CA PHE A 40 -5.76 4.99 3.86
C PHE A 40 -5.26 5.40 5.23
N GLY A 41 -5.71 4.73 6.30
CA GLY A 41 -5.23 4.97 7.65
C GLY A 41 -3.72 4.79 7.76
N PHE A 42 -3.19 3.76 7.11
CA PHE A 42 -1.75 3.53 7.02
C PHE A 42 -1.02 4.65 6.26
N THR A 43 -1.51 5.07 5.09
CA THR A 43 -0.90 6.19 4.33
C THR A 43 -0.85 7.47 5.15
N ILE A 44 -1.94 7.80 5.87
CA ILE A 44 -1.99 8.97 6.75
C ILE A 44 -1.00 8.84 7.90
N ALA A 45 -0.90 7.66 8.52
CA ALA A 45 0.03 7.41 9.62
C ALA A 45 1.50 7.58 9.19
N VAL A 46 1.87 7.04 8.03
CA VAL A 46 3.23 7.20 7.46
C VAL A 46 3.51 8.65 7.07
N LEU A 47 2.53 9.34 6.48
CA LEU A 47 2.66 10.76 6.16
C LEU A 47 2.89 11.60 7.41
N TYR A 48 2.09 11.39 8.45
CA TYR A 48 2.24 12.08 9.74
C TYR A 48 3.62 11.83 10.36
N LEU A 49 4.06 10.58 10.37
CA LEU A 49 5.40 10.21 10.84
C LEU A 49 6.50 10.93 10.04
N THR A 50 6.37 10.98 8.71
CA THR A 50 7.35 11.63 7.83
C THR A 50 7.39 13.14 8.05
N LEU A 51 6.24 13.79 8.28
CA LEU A 51 6.16 15.23 8.53
C LEU A 51 6.67 15.62 9.92
N THR A 52 6.56 14.74 10.92
CA THR A 52 7.00 14.99 12.29
C THR A 52 8.48 14.64 12.53
N THR A 53 9.05 13.75 11.71
CA THR A 53 10.47 13.38 11.78
C THR A 53 11.34 14.45 11.12
N LYS A 54 12.20 15.15 11.89
CA LYS A 54 13.03 16.27 11.41
C LYS A 54 13.97 15.88 10.25
N SER A 55 14.13 16.83 9.33
CA SER A 55 14.54 16.73 7.93
C SER A 55 16.02 16.49 7.61
N GLY A 56 16.89 16.21 8.58
CA GLY A 56 18.33 16.09 8.32
C GLY A 56 18.75 14.94 7.39
N LEU A 57 17.88 13.94 7.22
CA LEU A 57 18.15 12.74 6.42
C LEU A 57 17.30 12.67 5.13
N LEU A 58 16.51 13.71 4.80
CA LEU A 58 15.65 13.72 3.59
C LEU A 58 16.43 13.93 2.29
N GLU A 59 17.59 14.60 2.33
CA GLU A 59 18.37 14.88 1.12
C GLU A 59 19.08 13.63 0.56
N GLU A 60 19.54 12.71 1.41
CA GLU A 60 20.02 11.39 0.98
C GLU A 60 18.90 10.48 0.44
N ARG A 61 17.63 10.73 0.80
CA ARG A 61 16.45 9.93 0.37
C ARG A 61 16.03 10.18 -1.08
N THR A 62 16.52 11.23 -1.73
CA THR A 62 16.05 11.63 -3.07
C THR A 62 16.88 11.00 -4.20
N GLN A 63 17.98 10.29 -3.88
CA GLN A 63 18.73 9.53 -4.87
C GLN A 63 17.98 8.23 -5.24
N LEU A 64 17.05 8.35 -6.19
CA LEU A 64 16.30 7.25 -6.79
C LEU A 64 17.18 6.28 -7.62
N ARG A 65 18.44 6.64 -7.88
CA ARG A 65 19.42 5.84 -8.62
C ARG A 65 20.76 5.89 -7.89
N HIS A 66 21.15 4.75 -7.35
CA HIS A 66 22.56 4.44 -7.14
C HIS A 66 23.00 3.57 -8.31
N GLU A 67 24.15 3.86 -8.91
CA GLU A 67 24.69 3.10 -10.06
C GLU A 67 24.91 1.60 -9.76
N ASP A 68 24.97 1.23 -8.48
CA ASP A 68 25.17 -0.15 -7.99
C ASP A 68 23.86 -0.93 -7.70
N GLN A 69 22.72 -0.50 -8.26
CA GLN A 69 21.46 -1.23 -8.04
C GLN A 69 21.47 -2.59 -8.76
N LYS A 70 21.35 -3.70 -8.01
CA LYS A 70 21.28 -5.03 -8.60
C LYS A 70 20.01 -5.16 -9.43
N ALA A 71 20.06 -5.88 -10.56
CA ALA A 71 18.89 -6.07 -11.43
C ALA A 71 17.66 -6.62 -10.68
N TRP A 72 17.88 -7.44 -9.63
CA TRP A 72 16.83 -7.95 -8.75
C TRP A 72 16.07 -6.85 -7.99
N ASP A 73 16.73 -5.78 -7.59
CA ASP A 73 16.11 -4.63 -6.90
C ASP A 73 15.15 -3.86 -7.81
N ARG A 74 15.29 -4.00 -9.13
CA ARG A 74 14.38 -3.43 -10.14
C ARG A 74 13.23 -4.37 -10.49
N ILE A 75 13.48 -5.68 -10.56
CA ILE A 75 12.49 -6.68 -10.97
C ILE A 75 11.46 -6.91 -9.87
N TYR A 76 11.89 -6.99 -8.62
CA TYR A 76 11.01 -7.33 -7.50
C TYR A 76 9.85 -6.32 -7.33
N PRO A 77 10.07 -4.99 -7.28
CA PRO A 77 8.97 -4.03 -7.15
C PRO A 77 8.01 -4.08 -8.34
N LEU A 78 8.50 -4.35 -9.55
CA LEU A 78 7.67 -4.48 -10.74
C LEU A 78 6.75 -5.71 -10.63
N LEU A 79 7.31 -6.88 -10.33
CA LEU A 79 6.53 -8.11 -10.15
C LEU A 79 5.53 -7.96 -9.00
N PHE A 80 5.96 -7.41 -7.87
CA PHE A 80 5.09 -7.15 -6.73
C PHE A 80 3.94 -6.21 -7.11
N GLY A 81 4.21 -5.15 -7.88
CA GLY A 81 3.19 -4.24 -8.38
C GLY A 81 2.16 -4.93 -9.29
N VAL A 82 2.63 -5.76 -10.23
CA VAL A 82 1.74 -6.52 -11.14
C VAL A 82 0.86 -7.49 -10.37
N VAL A 83 1.43 -8.27 -9.44
CA VAL A 83 0.69 -9.22 -8.60
C VAL A 83 -0.32 -8.49 -7.72
N SER A 84 0.08 -7.35 -7.14
CA SER A 84 -0.81 -6.53 -6.31
C SER A 84 -1.99 -6.00 -7.11
N LEU A 85 -1.78 -5.50 -8.33
CA LEU A 85 -2.84 -5.03 -9.20
C LEU A 85 -3.78 -6.16 -9.62
N ALA A 86 -3.23 -7.31 -10.00
CA ALA A 86 -4.03 -8.49 -10.33
C ALA A 86 -4.91 -8.89 -9.14
N TRP A 87 -4.34 -8.91 -7.93
CA TRP A 87 -5.06 -9.23 -6.71
C TRP A 87 -6.18 -8.23 -6.39
N LEU A 88 -5.91 -6.93 -6.52
CA LEU A 88 -6.91 -5.86 -6.31
C LEU A 88 -8.10 -5.95 -7.26
N ILE A 89 -7.92 -6.54 -8.45
CA ILE A 89 -8.99 -6.73 -9.44
C ILE A 89 -9.71 -8.08 -9.22
N ILE A 90 -8.97 -9.16 -8.98
CA ILE A 90 -9.54 -10.50 -8.83
C ILE A 90 -10.38 -10.61 -7.55
N ALA A 91 -9.92 -10.03 -6.43
CA ALA A 91 -10.63 -10.10 -5.16
C ALA A 91 -12.08 -9.56 -5.22
N PRO A 92 -12.34 -8.34 -5.72
CA PRO A 92 -13.72 -7.85 -5.90
C PRO A 92 -14.52 -8.62 -6.94
N LEU A 93 -13.89 -9.10 -8.03
CA LEU A 93 -14.57 -9.93 -9.02
C LEU A 93 -15.09 -11.23 -8.39
N ASP A 94 -14.26 -11.90 -7.60
CA ASP A 94 -14.62 -13.10 -6.86
C ASP A 94 -15.67 -12.81 -5.78
N ALA A 95 -15.43 -11.84 -4.90
CA ALA A 95 -16.28 -11.61 -3.74
C ALA A 95 -17.68 -11.04 -4.07
N VAL A 96 -17.81 -10.29 -5.17
CA VAL A 96 -19.05 -9.55 -5.48
C VAL A 96 -19.77 -10.07 -6.72
N ARG A 97 -19.04 -10.37 -7.81
CA ARG A 97 -19.67 -10.71 -9.09
C ARG A 97 -19.85 -12.20 -9.28
N PHE A 98 -18.78 -12.94 -9.03
CA PHE A 98 -18.67 -14.31 -9.47
C PHE A 98 -18.88 -15.33 -8.35
N GLY A 99 -18.56 -14.97 -7.11
CA GLY A 99 -18.76 -15.81 -5.94
C GLY A 99 -18.08 -17.16 -6.04
N TRP A 100 -16.92 -17.25 -6.69
CA TRP A 100 -16.23 -18.54 -6.90
C TRP A 100 -15.62 -19.07 -5.59
N SER A 101 -15.38 -18.20 -4.61
CA SER A 101 -14.95 -18.57 -3.26
C SER A 101 -16.04 -18.36 -2.21
N ALA A 102 -16.30 -19.39 -1.40
CA ALA A 102 -17.11 -19.29 -0.19
C ALA A 102 -16.20 -19.05 1.02
N VAL A 103 -15.87 -17.78 1.30
CA VAL A 103 -14.98 -17.42 2.41
C VAL A 103 -15.79 -17.12 3.68
N PRO A 104 -15.67 -17.92 4.76
CA PRO A 104 -16.42 -17.70 5.98
C PRO A 104 -15.98 -16.43 6.71
N LEU A 105 -16.89 -15.82 7.47
CA LEU A 105 -16.67 -14.53 8.13
C LEU A 105 -15.44 -14.51 9.05
N TRP A 106 -15.19 -15.60 9.79
CA TRP A 106 -14.03 -15.71 10.68
C TRP A 106 -12.70 -15.63 9.92
N LEU A 107 -12.65 -16.16 8.69
CA LEU A 107 -11.45 -16.12 7.86
C LEU A 107 -11.24 -14.74 7.25
N GLN A 108 -12.32 -14.04 6.89
CA GLN A 108 -12.25 -12.62 6.50
C GLN A 108 -11.74 -11.75 7.65
N ALA A 109 -12.23 -11.99 8.87
CA ALA A 109 -11.77 -11.29 10.07
C ALA A 109 -10.29 -11.58 10.37
N ALA A 110 -9.86 -12.84 10.26
CA ALA A 110 -8.46 -13.21 10.42
C ALA A 110 -7.57 -12.53 9.36
N GLY A 111 -8.03 -12.45 8.11
CA GLY A 111 -7.35 -11.72 7.04
C GLY A 111 -7.22 -10.23 7.33
N LEU A 112 -8.28 -9.59 7.83
CA LEU A 112 -8.26 -8.18 8.24
C LEU A 112 -7.28 -7.94 9.39
N VAL A 113 -7.28 -8.80 10.41
CA VAL A 113 -6.32 -8.73 11.52
C VAL A 113 -4.88 -8.88 11.01
N GLY A 114 -4.64 -9.86 10.13
CA GLY A 114 -3.34 -10.05 9.49
C GLY A 114 -2.88 -8.82 8.69
N LEU A 115 -3.80 -8.17 7.97
CA LEU A 115 -3.53 -6.93 7.25
C LEU A 115 -3.16 -5.79 8.21
N VAL A 116 -3.90 -5.59 9.30
CA VAL A 116 -3.60 -4.54 10.27
C VAL A 116 -2.23 -4.78 10.93
N ILE A 117 -1.92 -6.03 11.28
CA ILE A 117 -0.62 -6.40 11.85
C ILE A 117 0.50 -6.13 10.83
N SER A 118 0.33 -6.50 9.57
CA SER A 118 1.35 -6.28 8.55
C SER A 118 1.60 -4.79 8.32
N LEU A 119 0.54 -3.99 8.21
CA LEU A 119 0.63 -2.53 8.10
C LEU A 119 1.31 -1.91 9.34
N TYR A 120 1.04 -2.43 10.53
CA TYR A 120 1.69 -1.98 11.76
C TYR A 120 3.20 -2.29 11.76
N ILE A 121 3.60 -3.50 11.36
CA ILE A 121 5.02 -3.87 11.25
C ILE A 121 5.74 -2.99 10.21
N ILE A 122 5.09 -2.75 9.06
CA ILE A 122 5.64 -1.84 8.04
C ILE A 122 5.77 -0.43 8.63
N TYR A 123 4.76 0.06 9.35
CA TYR A 123 4.81 1.37 10.02
C TYR A 123 5.98 1.45 11.01
N LEU A 124 6.20 0.43 11.83
CA LEU A 124 7.37 0.35 12.72
C LEU A 124 8.67 0.41 11.93
N THR A 125 8.74 -0.27 10.78
CA THR A 125 9.92 -0.22 9.90
C THR A 125 10.18 1.20 9.42
N PHE A 126 9.15 1.94 8.99
CA PHE A 126 9.28 3.36 8.61
C PHE A 126 9.67 4.26 9.78
N ARG A 127 9.25 3.91 11.01
CA ARG A 127 9.56 4.67 12.23
C ARG A 127 10.99 4.48 12.69
N GLU A 128 11.44 3.23 12.76
CA GLU A 128 12.77 2.89 13.28
C GLU A 128 13.86 3.07 12.20
N ASN A 129 13.56 2.73 10.94
CA ASN A 129 14.50 2.89 9.85
C ASN A 129 14.32 4.25 9.17
N ALA A 130 15.01 5.25 9.69
CA ALA A 130 15.16 6.54 9.02
C ALA A 130 15.85 6.43 7.64
N PHE A 131 16.52 5.29 7.37
CA PHE A 131 17.26 4.93 6.15
C PHE A 131 16.59 3.78 5.38
N LEU A 132 15.33 3.90 4.98
CA LEU A 132 14.80 3.05 3.90
C LEU A 132 15.52 3.38 2.57
N SER A 133 16.84 3.19 2.52
CA SER A 133 17.61 3.20 1.29
C SER A 133 17.12 2.02 0.46
N HIS A 134 16.75 2.28 -0.78
CA HIS A 134 16.30 1.29 -1.75
C HIS A 134 17.40 0.28 -2.17
N VAL A 135 18.51 0.22 -1.42
CA VAL A 135 19.73 -0.52 -1.74
C VAL A 135 20.35 -1.04 -0.45
N VAL A 136 20.75 -2.32 -0.46
CA VAL A 136 21.61 -2.91 0.57
C VAL A 136 23.04 -2.42 0.32
N ARG A 137 23.59 -1.60 1.22
CA ARG A 137 25.03 -1.31 1.26
C ARG A 137 25.71 -2.50 1.97
N ILE A 138 26.61 -3.18 1.28
CA ILE A 138 27.58 -4.10 1.92
C ILE A 138 28.86 -3.30 2.14
#